data_AF-A0A7S4Q516-F1
#
_entry.id   AF-A0A7S4Q516-F1
#
_cell.length_a   1.000
_cell.length_b   1.000
_cell.length_c   1.000
_cell.angle_alpha   90.00
_cell.angle_beta   90.00
_cell.angle_gamma   90.00
#
_symmetry.space_group_name_H-M   'P 1'
#
loop_
_entity.id
_entity.type
_entity.pdbx_description
1 polymer ?
#
loop_
_entity_poly.entity_id
_entity_poly.type
_entity_poly.pdbx_seq_one_letter_code
_entity_poly.pdbx_strand_id
1 'polypeptide(L)'
;RGDFAAGKLLELRAAPSKSGCGNEASAAWTELQVLDSMSLFDSVGFLWAFVTAVLGFKPFRHEGKLTGLAGHGDASQTLHIFEEAIRLEPEPGSGRWRLRTLWHAEATDNFQLYLAGLEDRSPSLSGLESFRLCRELRLHKPADVAAGLQHVTELLVLGYLERNAFTRSNVCVA
;
A
#
# COMPACT_ATOMS: atom_id res chain seq x y z
N ARG A 1 12.54 -18.90 0.77
CA ARG A 1 11.31 -18.13 0.52
C ARG A 1 11.04 -17.36 1.80
N GLY A 2 11.54 -16.13 1.89
CA GLY A 2 11.28 -15.28 3.06
C GLY A 2 9.90 -14.64 2.89
N ASP A 3 9.06 -14.72 3.91
CA ASP A 3 7.77 -14.04 3.95
C ASP A 3 7.99 -12.53 4.06
N PHE A 4 8.07 -11.84 2.92
CA PHE A 4 8.05 -10.38 2.85
C PHE A 4 6.60 -9.90 2.99
N ALA A 5 6.09 -9.87 4.23
CA ALA A 5 4.82 -9.22 4.55
C ALA A 5 5.05 -7.72 4.78
N ALA A 6 4.37 -6.85 4.02
CA ALA A 6 4.55 -5.40 4.13
C ALA A 6 3.36 -4.65 4.73
N GLY A 7 2.19 -5.28 4.77
CA GLY A 7 1.01 -4.73 5.42
C GLY A 7 0.34 -5.81 6.26
N LYS A 8 -0.07 -5.45 7.47
CA LYS A 8 -0.88 -6.29 8.34
C LYS A 8 -2.11 -5.52 8.75
N LEU A 9 -3.26 -6.17 8.65
CA LEU A 9 -4.48 -5.70 9.28
C LEU A 9 -4.60 -6.34 10.65
N LEU A 10 -4.81 -5.51 11.66
CA LEU A 10 -4.84 -5.90 13.07
C LEU A 10 -6.21 -5.51 13.67
N GLU A 11 -6.87 -6.44 14.35
CA GLU A 11 -8.02 -6.16 15.23
C GLU A 11 -7.55 -6.18 16.68
N LEU A 12 -7.94 -5.16 17.42
CA LEU A 12 -7.71 -5.06 18.85
C LEU A 12 -8.91 -5.68 19.58
N ARG A 13 -8.67 -6.69 20.42
CA ARG A 13 -9.70 -7.38 21.20
C ARG A 13 -9.50 -7.15 22.68
N ALA A 14 -10.60 -6.90 23.39
CA ALA A 14 -10.60 -6.87 24.83
C ALA A 14 -10.64 -8.30 25.36
N ALA A 15 -9.71 -8.65 26.25
CA ALA A 15 -9.79 -9.90 26.99
C ALA A 15 -10.37 -9.60 28.38
N PRO A 16 -11.23 -10.47 28.93
CA PRO A 16 -11.71 -10.30 30.29
C PRO A 16 -10.51 -10.40 31.26
N SER A 17 -10.26 -9.33 32.02
CA SER A 17 -9.28 -9.37 33.10
C SER A 17 -9.87 -10.12 34.28
N LYS A 18 -9.22 -11.20 34.74
CA LYS A 18 -9.60 -11.86 36.00
C LYS A 18 -9.08 -11.01 37.16
N SER A 19 -9.82 -9.99 37.57
CA SER A 19 -9.65 -9.41 38.89
C SER A 19 -10.52 -10.21 39.88
N GLY A 20 -9.88 -10.77 40.90
CA GLY A 20 -10.59 -11.48 41.97
C GLY A 20 -11.41 -10.49 42.81
N CYS A 21 -12.64 -10.89 43.14
CA CYS A 21 -13.61 -10.21 44.00
C CYS A 21 -14.06 -8.80 43.56
N GLY A 22 -15.18 -8.75 42.81
CA GLY A 22 -15.98 -7.54 42.58
C GLY A 22 -16.66 -7.56 41.21
N ASN A 23 -17.98 -7.36 41.16
CA ASN A 23 -18.83 -7.52 39.96
C ASN A 23 -18.68 -6.42 38.90
N GLU A 24 -17.48 -5.96 38.60
CA GLU A 24 -17.23 -5.02 37.50
C GLU A 24 -16.07 -5.53 36.63
N ALA A 25 -16.43 -6.27 35.58
CA ALA A 25 -15.49 -6.65 34.53
C ALA A 25 -15.14 -5.41 33.70
N SER A 26 -14.16 -4.63 34.14
CA SER A 26 -13.44 -3.69 33.29
C SER A 26 -12.68 -4.50 32.24
N ALA A 27 -13.23 -4.55 31.02
CA ALA A 27 -12.59 -5.16 29.87
C ALA A 27 -11.36 -4.32 29.47
N ALA A 28 -10.17 -4.78 29.84
CA ALA A 28 -8.93 -4.15 29.40
C ALA A 28 -8.61 -4.63 27.98
N TRP A 29 -8.25 -3.71 27.10
CA TRP A 29 -7.78 -4.01 25.76
C TRP A 29 -6.37 -4.59 25.82
N THR A 30 -6.22 -5.91 25.70
CA THR A 30 -4.94 -6.58 25.95
C THR A 30 -4.42 -7.42 24.80
N GLU A 31 -5.21 -7.69 23.76
CA GLU A 31 -4.81 -8.60 22.69
C GLU A 31 -4.97 -7.97 21.30
N LEU A 32 -3.92 -8.11 20.50
CA LEU A 32 -3.88 -7.70 19.10
C LEU A 32 -3.90 -8.94 18.22
N GLN A 33 -4.96 -9.13 17.44
CA GLN A 33 -5.09 -10.24 16.51
C GLN A 33 -4.83 -9.76 15.08
N VAL A 34 -3.95 -10.45 14.35
CA VAL A 34 -3.81 -10.24 12.90
C VAL A 34 -5.05 -10.79 12.22
N LEU A 35 -5.86 -9.91 11.62
CA LEU A 35 -7.00 -10.33 10.81
C LEU A 35 -6.56 -10.68 9.40
N ASP A 36 -5.67 -9.88 8.81
CA ASP A 36 -5.22 -10.05 7.43
C ASP A 36 -3.75 -9.65 7.29
N SER A 37 -3.13 -10.08 6.21
CA SER A 37 -1.82 -9.62 5.80
C SER A 37 -1.73 -9.59 4.29
N MET A 38 -0.97 -8.64 3.76
CA MET A 38 -0.66 -8.53 2.35
C MET A 38 0.82 -8.76 2.09
N SER A 39 1.11 -9.28 0.90
CA SER A 39 2.47 -9.39 0.41
C SER A 39 3.08 -7.99 0.24
N LEU A 40 4.41 -7.90 0.24
CA LEU A 40 5.12 -6.68 -0.14
C LEU A 40 4.71 -6.17 -1.52
N PHE A 41 4.40 -7.08 -2.43
CA PHE A 41 4.11 -6.75 -3.81
C PHE A 41 2.75 -6.09 -3.96
N ASP A 42 1.76 -6.56 -3.20
CA ASP A 42 0.40 -6.01 -3.19
C ASP A 42 0.26 -4.74 -2.33
N SER A 43 1.36 -4.26 -1.74
CA SER A 43 1.35 -3.11 -0.83
C SER A 43 1.29 -1.78 -1.56
N VAL A 44 0.33 -0.93 -1.17
CA VAL A 44 0.31 0.49 -1.56
C VAL A 44 1.60 1.20 -1.18
N GLY A 45 2.21 0.88 -0.03
CA GLY A 45 3.46 1.49 0.40
C GLY A 45 4.63 1.17 -0.54
N PHE A 46 4.63 -0.04 -1.12
CA PHE A 46 5.65 -0.43 -2.09
C PHE A 46 5.44 0.24 -3.45
N LEU A 47 4.18 0.43 -3.89
CA LEU A 47 3.84 1.24 -5.05
C LEU A 47 4.27 2.70 -4.86
N TRP A 48 4.05 3.28 -3.67
CA TRP A 48 4.52 4.61 -3.32
C TRP A 48 6.04 4.75 -3.43
N ALA A 49 6.79 3.78 -2.89
CA ALA A 49 8.23 3.75 -2.98
C ALA A 49 8.72 3.64 -4.45
N PHE A 50 8.04 2.83 -5.26
CA PHE A 50 8.31 2.71 -6.70
C PHE A 50 8.11 4.04 -7.43
N VAL A 51 6.95 4.69 -7.29
CA VAL A 51 6.68 5.97 -7.95
C VAL A 51 7.63 7.07 -7.44
N THR A 52 7.97 7.04 -6.15
CA THR A 52 8.99 7.92 -5.57
C THR A 52 10.32 7.78 -6.31
N ALA A 53 10.74 6.56 -6.63
CA ALA A 53 11.94 6.31 -7.46
C ALA A 53 11.76 6.83 -8.89
N VAL A 54 10.60 6.58 -9.51
CA VAL A 54 10.29 7.01 -10.89
C VAL A 54 10.42 8.52 -11.04
N LEU A 55 9.98 9.28 -10.05
CA LEU A 55 10.07 10.75 -10.02
C LEU A 55 11.46 11.28 -9.61
N GLY A 56 12.45 10.39 -9.43
CA GLY A 56 13.83 10.76 -9.10
C GLY A 56 14.06 11.09 -7.62
N PHE A 57 13.12 10.73 -6.73
CA PHE A 57 13.28 10.86 -5.30
C PHE A 57 13.78 9.56 -4.66
N LYS A 58 14.00 9.60 -3.34
CA LYS A 58 14.57 8.47 -2.59
C LYS A 58 13.44 7.63 -1.99
N PRO A 59 13.27 6.37 -2.41
CA PRO A 59 12.22 5.48 -1.89
C PRO A 59 12.36 5.27 -0.38
N PHE A 60 11.23 5.05 0.29
CA PHE A 60 11.04 4.87 1.73
C PHE A 60 11.58 6.02 2.59
N ARG A 61 11.66 7.23 2.01
CA ARG A 61 12.16 8.44 2.67
C ARG A 61 11.49 9.70 2.19
N HIS A 62 11.20 9.78 0.89
CA HIS A 62 10.72 11.00 0.24
C HIS A 62 9.26 10.90 -0.23
N GLU A 63 8.49 9.94 0.25
CA GLU A 63 7.06 9.80 -0.02
C GLU A 63 6.29 11.08 0.37
N GLY A 64 6.67 11.72 1.50
CA GLY A 64 6.08 12.99 1.90
C GLY A 64 6.27 14.13 0.89
N LYS A 65 7.29 14.07 0.01
CA LYS A 65 7.44 15.04 -1.10
C LYS A 65 6.39 14.81 -2.17
N LEU A 66 6.04 13.56 -2.45
CA LEU A 66 4.98 13.22 -3.38
C LEU A 66 3.63 13.68 -2.83
N THR A 67 3.36 13.47 -1.54
CA THR A 67 2.16 14.02 -0.89
C THR A 67 2.06 15.54 -1.06
N GLY A 68 3.18 16.27 -0.89
CA GLY A 68 3.23 17.71 -1.16
C GLY A 68 2.99 18.07 -2.63
N LEU A 69 3.59 17.33 -3.56
CA LEU A 69 3.39 17.51 -5.01
C LEU A 69 1.95 17.23 -5.46
N ALA A 70 1.29 16.24 -4.84
CA ALA A 70 -0.06 15.83 -5.18
C ALA A 70 -1.07 16.99 -5.03
N GLY A 71 -0.87 17.88 -4.06
CA GLY A 71 -1.71 19.07 -3.87
C GLY A 71 -1.64 20.10 -5.01
N HIS A 72 -0.68 19.95 -5.94
CA HIS A 72 -0.49 20.83 -7.10
C HIS A 72 -0.78 20.16 -8.45
N GLY A 73 -1.21 18.89 -8.44
CA GLY A 73 -1.46 18.12 -9.66
C GLY A 73 -2.93 17.92 -9.98
N ASP A 74 -3.20 17.46 -11.20
CA ASP A 74 -4.50 16.98 -11.65
C ASP A 74 -4.49 15.44 -11.72
N ALA A 75 -5.16 14.81 -10.77
CA ALA A 75 -5.24 13.35 -10.68
C ALA A 75 -5.89 12.71 -11.93
N SER A 76 -6.80 13.42 -12.61
CA SER A 76 -7.50 12.87 -13.78
C SER A 76 -6.56 12.53 -14.94
N GLN A 77 -5.38 13.15 -14.97
CA GLN A 77 -4.36 12.91 -16.00
C GLN A 77 -3.69 11.54 -15.88
N THR A 78 -3.63 10.96 -14.68
CA THR A 78 -2.85 9.73 -14.41
C THR A 78 -3.60 8.65 -13.64
N LEU A 79 -4.81 8.94 -13.09
CA LEU A 79 -5.59 7.98 -12.31
C LEU A 79 -5.81 6.64 -13.05
N HIS A 80 -6.18 6.70 -14.33
CA HIS A 80 -6.41 5.51 -15.16
C HIS A 80 -5.18 4.59 -15.24
N ILE A 81 -3.97 5.15 -15.26
CA ILE A 81 -2.71 4.38 -15.27
C ILE A 81 -2.59 3.57 -13.96
N PHE A 82 -2.93 4.19 -12.84
CA PHE A 82 -2.89 3.52 -11.54
C PHE A 82 -4.00 2.48 -11.37
N GLU A 83 -5.20 2.75 -11.90
CA GLU A 83 -6.30 1.78 -11.92
C GLU A 83 -5.96 0.54 -12.76
N GLU A 84 -5.09 0.63 -13.76
CA GLU A 84 -4.51 -0.52 -14.46
C GLU A 84 -3.42 -1.22 -13.64
N ALA A 85 -2.67 -0.47 -12.82
CA ALA A 85 -1.53 -0.97 -12.06
C ALA A 85 -1.92 -1.72 -10.78
N ILE A 86 -2.97 -1.29 -10.08
CA ILE A 86 -3.39 -1.84 -8.79
C ILE A 86 -4.91 -1.77 -8.64
N ARG A 87 -5.50 -2.86 -8.12
CA ARG A 87 -6.94 -2.98 -7.96
C ARG A 87 -7.30 -3.65 -6.66
N LEU A 88 -8.52 -3.39 -6.20
CA LEU A 88 -9.12 -4.16 -5.13
C LEU A 88 -9.98 -5.26 -5.74
N GLU A 89 -9.70 -6.51 -5.41
CA GLU A 89 -10.37 -7.69 -5.97
C GLU A 89 -10.91 -8.60 -4.84
N PRO A 90 -12.06 -9.26 -5.04
CA PRO A 90 -12.53 -10.26 -4.09
C PRO A 90 -11.60 -11.48 -4.09
N GLU A 91 -11.20 -11.94 -2.91
CA GLU A 91 -10.45 -13.18 -2.76
C GLU A 91 -11.43 -14.38 -2.73
N PRO A 92 -11.31 -15.32 -3.69
CA PRO A 92 -12.19 -16.47 -3.76
C PRO A 92 -12.14 -17.32 -2.49
N GLY A 93 -13.31 -17.61 -1.93
CA GLY A 93 -13.45 -18.51 -0.78
C GLY A 93 -13.15 -17.90 0.60
N SER A 94 -12.64 -16.67 0.70
CA SER A 94 -12.41 -16.01 2.00
C SER A 94 -13.49 -15.00 2.39
N GLY A 95 -14.30 -14.55 1.41
CA GLY A 95 -15.28 -13.48 1.62
C GLY A 95 -14.66 -12.10 1.84
N ARG A 96 -13.36 -11.96 1.55
CA ARG A 96 -12.58 -10.73 1.74
C ARG A 96 -12.19 -10.10 0.42
N TRP A 97 -11.78 -8.85 0.48
CA TRP A 97 -11.24 -8.10 -0.64
C TRP A 97 -9.77 -7.80 -0.41
N ARG A 98 -8.94 -8.05 -1.41
CA ARG A 98 -7.49 -7.84 -1.35
C ARG A 98 -7.03 -6.88 -2.42
N LEU A 99 -5.96 -6.16 -2.11
CA LEU A 99 -5.22 -5.43 -3.13
C LEU A 99 -4.50 -6.45 -4.01
N ARG A 100 -4.55 -6.20 -5.32
CA ARG A 100 -3.88 -6.97 -6.35
C ARG A 100 -3.08 -6.00 -7.19
N THR A 101 -1.78 -6.21 -7.25
CA THR A 101 -0.90 -5.43 -8.11
C THR A 101 -0.61 -6.15 -9.41
N LEU A 102 -0.67 -5.41 -10.51
CA LEU A 102 -0.40 -5.89 -11.87
C LEU A 102 0.86 -5.24 -12.46
N TRP A 103 1.33 -4.15 -11.87
CA TRP A 103 2.49 -3.39 -12.37
C TRP A 103 3.83 -4.15 -12.34
N HIS A 104 3.96 -5.19 -11.51
CA HIS A 104 5.15 -6.04 -11.45
C HIS A 104 5.03 -7.33 -12.28
N ALA A 105 3.86 -7.62 -12.88
CA ALA A 105 3.60 -8.88 -13.58
C ALA A 105 4.45 -9.04 -14.86
N GLU A 106 4.88 -7.93 -15.46
CA GLU A 106 5.66 -7.90 -16.70
C GLU A 106 7.18 -7.93 -16.48
N ALA A 107 7.65 -7.87 -15.22
CA ALA A 107 9.04 -7.51 -14.91
C ALA A 107 9.84 -8.60 -14.18
N THR A 108 9.55 -9.89 -14.38
CA THR A 108 10.10 -10.97 -13.56
C THR A 108 11.64 -10.97 -13.41
N ASP A 109 12.40 -10.55 -14.43
CA ASP A 109 13.87 -10.50 -14.37
C ASP A 109 14.42 -9.15 -13.88
N ASN A 110 13.75 -8.03 -14.19
CA ASN A 110 14.20 -6.68 -13.81
C ASN A 110 13.73 -6.25 -12.42
N PHE A 111 12.73 -6.95 -11.87
CA PHE A 111 12.19 -6.67 -10.55
C PHE A 111 13.13 -7.08 -9.41
N GLN A 112 13.88 -8.18 -9.57
CA GLN A 112 14.93 -8.54 -8.62
C GLN A 112 16.07 -7.50 -8.61
N LEU A 113 16.41 -6.96 -9.78
CA LEU A 113 17.40 -5.88 -9.90
C LEU A 113 16.89 -4.58 -9.24
N TYR A 114 15.60 -4.26 -9.40
CA TYR A 114 14.98 -3.14 -8.69
C TYR A 114 15.03 -3.33 -7.17
N LEU A 115 14.67 -4.52 -6.66
CA LEU A 115 14.76 -4.84 -5.24
C LEU A 115 16.19 -4.72 -4.70
N ALA A 116 17.17 -5.28 -5.40
CA ALA A 116 18.58 -5.17 -5.03
C ALA A 116 19.05 -3.69 -5.00
N GLY A 117 18.63 -2.89 -5.97
CA GLY A 117 18.95 -1.46 -6.03
C GLY A 117 18.33 -0.62 -4.89
N LEU A 118 17.23 -1.07 -4.30
CA LEU A 118 16.64 -0.45 -3.10
C LEU A 118 17.51 -0.67 -1.85
N GLU A 119 18.14 -1.84 -1.72
CA GLU A 119 19.07 -2.14 -0.61
C GLU A 119 20.32 -1.25 -0.68
N ASP A 120 20.85 -1.04 -1.88
CA ASP A 120 22.01 -0.18 -2.15
C ASP A 120 21.68 1.33 -2.12
N ARG A 121 20.42 1.70 -1.88
CA ARG A 121 19.91 3.10 -1.82
C ARG A 121 20.16 3.92 -3.09
N SER A 122 20.41 3.25 -4.21
CA SER A 122 20.60 3.80 -5.55
C SER A 122 20.01 2.82 -6.56
N PRO A 123 18.66 2.74 -6.68
CA PRO A 123 18.05 1.93 -7.71
C PRO A 123 18.56 2.41 -9.07
N SER A 124 19.17 1.51 -9.85
CA SER A 124 19.64 1.86 -11.18
C SER A 124 18.43 2.23 -12.04
N LEU A 125 18.44 3.43 -12.62
CA LEU A 125 17.35 3.91 -13.48
C LEU A 125 17.09 2.95 -14.66
N SER A 126 18.11 2.22 -15.10
CA SER A 126 18.01 1.20 -16.14
C SER A 126 17.04 0.06 -15.79
N GLY A 127 16.92 -0.32 -14.51
CA GLY A 127 15.95 -1.34 -14.08
C GLY A 127 14.52 -0.82 -14.03
N LEU A 128 14.34 0.49 -13.78
CA LEU A 128 13.01 1.13 -13.74
C LEU A 128 12.38 1.26 -15.13
N GLU A 129 13.17 1.55 -16.17
CA GLU A 129 12.66 1.68 -17.55
C GLU A 129 12.01 0.40 -18.10
N SER A 130 12.35 -0.75 -17.53
CA SER A 130 11.76 -2.03 -17.94
C SER A 130 10.27 -2.13 -17.58
N PHE A 131 9.81 -1.40 -16.57
CA PHE A 131 8.42 -1.39 -16.16
C PHE A 131 7.57 -0.52 -17.09
N ARG A 132 6.50 -1.09 -17.66
CA ARG A 132 5.49 -0.33 -18.42
C ARG A 132 4.98 0.87 -17.61
N LEU A 133 4.65 0.65 -16.34
CA LEU A 133 4.21 1.71 -15.44
C LEU A 133 5.21 2.88 -15.35
N CYS A 134 6.51 2.60 -15.22
CA CYS A 134 7.52 3.68 -15.19
C CYS A 134 7.50 4.52 -16.46
N ARG A 135 7.47 3.86 -17.63
CA ARG A 135 7.48 4.53 -18.93
C ARG A 135 6.24 5.41 -19.12
N GLU A 136 5.07 4.92 -18.73
CA GLU A 136 3.82 5.68 -18.84
C GLU A 136 3.81 6.88 -17.90
N LEU A 137 4.16 6.72 -16.62
CA LEU A 137 4.16 7.81 -15.65
C LEU A 137 5.11 8.96 -16.04
N ARG A 138 6.24 8.64 -16.69
CA ARG A 138 7.21 9.64 -17.15
C ARG A 138 6.71 10.55 -18.28
N LEU A 139 5.60 10.21 -18.93
CA LEU A 139 4.96 11.05 -19.94
C LEU A 139 4.16 12.20 -19.32
N HIS A 140 3.95 12.18 -18.01
CA HIS A 140 3.13 13.15 -17.28
C HIS A 140 3.97 14.04 -16.37
N LYS A 141 3.41 15.18 -15.96
CA LYS A 141 4.08 16.07 -15.00
C LYS A 141 4.20 15.36 -13.64
N PRO A 142 5.29 15.54 -12.90
CA PRO A 142 5.46 14.91 -11.58
C PRO A 142 4.33 15.20 -10.60
N ALA A 143 3.75 16.40 -10.63
CA ALA A 143 2.60 16.75 -9.79
C ALA A 143 1.35 15.94 -10.13
N ASP A 144 1.06 15.75 -11.42
CA ASP A 144 -0.09 14.96 -11.89
C ASP A 144 0.07 13.47 -11.55
N VAL A 145 1.30 12.94 -11.67
CA VAL A 145 1.63 11.57 -11.25
C VAL A 145 1.41 11.40 -9.74
N ALA A 146 1.91 12.35 -8.94
CA ALA A 146 1.71 12.32 -7.50
C ALA A 146 0.23 12.45 -7.10
N ALA A 147 -0.53 13.29 -7.80
CA ALA A 147 -1.97 13.45 -7.58
C ALA A 147 -2.75 12.17 -7.90
N GLY A 148 -2.45 11.50 -9.02
CA GLY A 148 -3.08 10.22 -9.35
C GLY A 148 -2.73 9.12 -8.35
N LEU A 149 -1.48 9.04 -7.90
CA LEU A 149 -1.04 8.09 -6.89
C LEU A 149 -1.74 8.31 -5.54
N GLN A 150 -1.88 9.57 -5.12
CA GLN A 150 -2.61 9.92 -3.91
C GLN A 150 -4.08 9.49 -4.04
N HIS A 151 -4.73 9.85 -5.15
CA HIS A 151 -6.14 9.57 -5.39
C HIS A 151 -6.44 8.06 -5.43
N VAL A 152 -5.67 7.28 -6.18
CA VAL A 152 -5.87 5.82 -6.23
C VAL A 152 -5.65 5.18 -4.85
N THR A 153 -4.69 5.69 -4.07
CA THR A 153 -4.39 5.17 -2.74
C THR A 153 -5.57 5.37 -1.80
N GLU A 154 -6.17 6.56 -1.82
CA GLU A 154 -7.36 6.88 -1.03
C GLU A 154 -8.53 5.97 -1.42
N LEU A 155 -8.82 5.82 -2.72
CA LEU A 155 -9.88 4.93 -3.21
C LEU A 155 -9.66 3.47 -2.78
N LEU A 156 -8.43 2.97 -2.87
CA LEU A 156 -8.08 1.61 -2.52
C LEU A 156 -8.17 1.36 -1.01
N VAL A 157 -7.67 2.29 -0.18
CA VAL A 157 -7.71 2.17 1.28
C VAL A 157 -9.15 2.28 1.78
N LEU A 158 -9.91 3.28 1.33
CA LEU A 158 -11.33 3.42 1.69
C LEU A 158 -12.12 2.20 1.24
N GLY A 159 -11.92 1.78 -0.01
CA GLY A 159 -12.58 0.61 -0.57
C GLY A 159 -12.22 -0.70 0.15
N TYR A 160 -10.97 -0.86 0.62
CA TYR A 160 -10.55 -2.00 1.41
C TYR A 160 -11.23 -2.01 2.79
N LEU A 161 -11.30 -0.85 3.46
CA LEU A 161 -11.95 -0.69 4.77
C LEU A 161 -13.47 -0.92 4.67
N GLU A 162 -14.14 -0.40 3.64
CA GLU A 162 -15.58 -0.59 3.47
C GLU A 162 -15.93 -2.06 3.21
N ARG A 163 -15.20 -2.71 2.30
CA ARG A 163 -15.57 -4.05 1.82
C ARG A 163 -15.14 -5.18 2.73
N ASN A 164 -14.11 -4.99 3.53
CA ASN A 164 -13.70 -5.96 4.55
C ASN A 164 -14.45 -5.78 5.89
N ALA A 165 -15.61 -5.10 5.84
CA ALA A 165 -16.59 -5.03 6.91
C ALA A 165 -16.00 -4.58 8.25
N PHE A 166 -15.35 -3.41 8.27
CA PHE A 166 -15.00 -2.75 9.51
C PHE A 166 -16.27 -2.21 10.18
N THR A 167 -16.94 -3.09 10.90
CA THR A 167 -18.16 -2.84 11.68
C THR A 167 -17.90 -2.08 12.98
N ARG A 168 -16.66 -1.62 13.20
CA ARG A 168 -16.21 -0.95 14.42
C ARG A 168 -16.18 0.55 14.22
N SER A 169 -16.57 1.30 15.25
CA SER A 169 -16.61 2.77 15.24
C SER A 169 -15.24 3.43 15.19
N ASN A 170 -14.16 2.68 15.46
CA ASN A 170 -12.80 3.20 15.59
C ASN A 170 -11.85 2.42 14.68
N VAL A 171 -11.07 3.15 13.87
CA VAL A 171 -10.02 2.60 13.00
C VAL A 171 -8.70 3.25 13.40
N CYS A 172 -7.66 2.42 13.55
CA CYS A 172 -6.28 2.88 13.75
C CYS A 172 -5.47 2.59 12.49
N VAL A 173 -4.81 3.62 11.96
CA VAL A 173 -3.91 3.54 10.79
C VAL A 173 -2.52 3.94 11.26
N ALA A 174 -1.52 3.11 11.00
CA ALA A 174 -0.15 3.26 11.47
C ALA A 174 0.86 2.88 10.39
#